data_AF-A0A3T1AWA3-F1
#
_entry.id   AF-A0A3T1AWA3-F1
#
_cell.length_a   1.000
_cell.length_b   1.000
_cell.length_c   1.000
_cell.angle_alpha   90.00
_cell.angle_beta   90.00
_cell.angle_gamma   90.00
#
_symmetry.space_group_name_H-M   'P 1'
#
loop_
_entity.id
_entity.type
_entity.pdbx_description
1 polymer ?
#
loop_
_entity_poly.entity_id
_entity_poly.type
_entity_poly.pdbx_seq_one_letter_code
_entity_poly.pdbx_strand_id
1 'polypeptide(L)'
;MNLIGQAVGLFAVTNIDDILILSLFFAQGAGRPHLTRTIAAGQYLGFLGILAVAVPAAFGATFLPDEVIPYLGLLPIALGVKAAVQSWRHRHDEEESAEGGTGPRVLEVAAVTFANGGDNIGVYVPVFVTAGAGGMTVYVAVFGVLVAVWVAAASSPPGR
;
A
#
# COMPACT_ATOMS: atom_id res chain seq x y z
N MET A 1 -13.98 15.29 11.88
CA MET A 1 -14.02 14.22 10.87
C MET A 1 -14.57 12.96 11.55
N ASN A 2 -15.55 12.27 10.97
CA ASN A 2 -15.99 10.97 11.52
C ASN A 2 -14.90 9.92 11.26
N LEU A 3 -14.77 8.90 12.12
CA LEU A 3 -13.72 7.88 12.04
C LEU A 3 -13.75 7.11 10.70
N ILE A 4 -14.95 6.89 10.15
CA ILE A 4 -15.14 6.31 8.82
C ILE A 4 -14.52 7.20 7.73
N GLY A 5 -14.68 8.52 7.82
CA GLY A 5 -14.09 9.45 6.85
C GLY A 5 -12.56 9.47 6.92
N GLN A 6 -12.00 9.34 8.13
CA GLN A 6 -10.55 9.15 8.29
C GLN A 6 -10.09 7.83 7.71
N ALA A 7 -10.83 6.73 7.92
CA ALA A 7 -10.53 5.44 7.31
C ALA A 7 -10.59 5.48 5.78
N VAL A 8 -11.62 6.06 5.19
CA VAL A 8 -11.71 6.23 3.73
C VAL A 8 -10.56 7.07 3.20
N GLY A 9 -10.25 8.20 3.84
CA GLY A 9 -9.14 9.06 3.43
C GLY A 9 -7.79 8.36 3.55
N LEU A 10 -7.56 7.65 4.65
CA LEU A 10 -6.33 6.90 4.89
C LEU A 10 -6.15 5.80 3.85
N PHE A 11 -7.19 5.01 3.60
CA PHE A 11 -7.20 3.99 2.55
C PHE A 11 -6.90 4.59 1.18
N ALA A 12 -7.57 5.69 0.82
CA ALA A 12 -7.37 6.32 -0.49
C ALA A 12 -5.93 6.84 -0.69
N VAL A 13 -5.32 7.45 0.34
CA VAL A 13 -3.95 7.97 0.27
C VAL A 13 -2.92 6.85 0.17
N THR A 14 -3.10 5.80 0.97
CA THR A 14 -2.17 4.65 1.04
C THR A 14 -2.30 3.72 -0.19
N ASN A 15 -3.48 3.64 -0.81
CA ASN A 15 -3.71 2.75 -1.96
C ASN A 15 -3.71 3.51 -3.30
N ILE A 16 -3.20 4.74 -3.36
CA ILE A 16 -3.20 5.54 -4.59
C ILE A 16 -2.35 4.88 -5.70
N ASP A 17 -1.23 4.28 -5.33
CA ASP A 17 -0.33 3.62 -6.28
C ASP A 17 -0.94 2.35 -6.86
N ASP A 18 -1.71 1.60 -6.07
CA ASP A 18 -2.47 0.44 -6.54
C ASP A 18 -3.57 0.83 -7.53
N ILE A 19 -4.24 1.97 -7.31
CA ILE A 19 -5.23 2.53 -8.24
C ILE A 19 -4.57 2.86 -9.57
N LEU A 20 -3.39 3.49 -9.54
CA LEU A 20 -2.65 3.86 -10.75
C LEU A 20 -2.14 2.62 -11.49
N ILE A 21 -1.54 1.67 -10.79
CA ILE A 21 -1.04 0.40 -11.37
C ILE A 21 -2.18 -0.39 -12.00
N LEU A 22 -3.32 -0.54 -11.31
CA LEU A 22 -4.46 -1.28 -11.85
C LEU A 22 -5.08 -0.57 -13.06
N SER A 23 -5.18 0.76 -13.03
CA SER A 23 -5.67 1.55 -14.17
C SER A 23 -4.76 1.40 -15.39
N LEU A 24 -3.44 1.36 -15.20
CA LEU A 24 -2.46 1.13 -16.24
C LEU A 24 -2.58 -0.30 -16.81
N PHE A 25 -2.74 -1.31 -15.96
CA PHE A 25 -2.98 -2.68 -16.42
C PHE A 25 -4.28 -2.82 -17.21
N PHE A 26 -5.35 -2.13 -16.80
CA PHE A 26 -6.59 -2.08 -17.57
C PHE A 26 -6.41 -1.38 -18.92
N ALA A 27 -5.66 -0.28 -18.95
CA ALA A 27 -5.35 0.44 -20.19
C ALA A 27 -4.48 -0.38 -21.15
N GLN A 28 -3.53 -1.16 -20.63
CA GLN A 28 -2.61 -2.00 -21.42
C GLN A 28 -3.22 -3.38 -21.79
N GLY A 29 -4.20 -3.86 -21.03
CA GLY A 29 -4.72 -5.23 -21.08
C GLY A 29 -6.20 -5.36 -21.41
N ALA A 30 -6.81 -4.36 -22.05
CA ALA A 30 -8.20 -4.38 -22.46
C ALA A 30 -8.50 -5.63 -23.33
N GLY A 31 -9.09 -6.68 -22.73
CA GLY A 31 -9.62 -7.84 -23.46
C GLY A 31 -9.38 -9.24 -22.89
N ARG A 32 -8.69 -9.42 -21.75
CA ARG A 32 -8.47 -10.76 -21.15
C ARG A 32 -9.08 -10.91 -19.75
N PRO A 33 -10.35 -11.33 -19.63
CA PRO A 33 -11.06 -11.43 -18.34
C PRO A 33 -10.37 -12.36 -17.32
N HIS A 34 -9.58 -13.32 -17.79
CA HIS A 34 -8.83 -14.24 -16.93
C HIS A 34 -7.68 -13.55 -16.17
N LEU A 35 -7.03 -12.55 -16.78
CA LEU A 35 -5.95 -11.79 -16.15
C LEU A 35 -6.50 -10.81 -15.10
N THR A 36 -7.61 -10.13 -15.42
CA THR A 36 -8.29 -9.23 -14.49
C THR A 36 -8.72 -9.91 -13.20
N ARG A 37 -9.30 -11.12 -13.28
CA ARG A 37 -9.71 -11.89 -12.10
C ARG A 37 -8.53 -12.34 -11.25
N THR A 38 -7.40 -12.66 -11.88
CA THR A 38 -6.16 -13.08 -11.18
C THR A 38 -5.52 -11.90 -10.44
N ILE A 39 -5.46 -10.73 -11.09
CA ILE A 39 -4.95 -9.49 -10.47
C ILE A 39 -5.86 -9.08 -9.30
N ALA A 40 -7.18 -9.14 -9.47
CA ALA A 40 -8.12 -8.79 -8.41
C ALA A 40 -8.03 -9.74 -7.20
N ALA A 41 -7.88 -11.05 -7.42
CA ALA A 41 -7.64 -12.01 -6.35
C ALA A 41 -6.29 -11.76 -5.65
N GLY A 42 -5.26 -11.40 -6.41
CA GLY A 42 -3.95 -11.01 -5.90
C GLY A 42 -4.02 -9.77 -5.00
N GLN A 43 -4.79 -8.74 -5.40
CA GLN A 43 -4.99 -7.53 -4.59
C GLN A 43 -5.66 -7.85 -3.26
N TYR A 44 -6.72 -8.66 -3.27
CA TYR A 44 -7.43 -9.03 -2.05
C TYR A 44 -6.52 -9.81 -1.08
N LEU A 45 -5.75 -10.77 -1.59
CA LEU A 45 -4.80 -11.55 -0.79
C LEU A 45 -3.64 -10.70 -0.28
N GLY A 46 -3.08 -9.83 -1.12
CA GLY A 46 -2.00 -8.92 -0.75
C GLY A 46 -2.41 -7.95 0.36
N PHE A 47 -3.60 -7.34 0.21
CA PHE A 47 -4.13 -6.43 1.22
C PHE A 47 -4.48 -7.14 2.53
N LEU A 48 -5.05 -8.35 2.47
CA LEU A 48 -5.23 -9.19 3.66
C LEU A 48 -3.90 -9.51 4.36
N GLY A 49 -2.85 -9.78 3.59
CA GLY A 49 -1.50 -9.97 4.12
C GLY A 49 -0.97 -8.73 4.85
N ILE A 50 -1.15 -7.55 4.27
CA ILE A 50 -0.80 -6.25 4.89
C ILE A 50 -1.57 -6.08 6.21
N LEU A 51 -2.89 -6.32 6.23
CA LEU A 51 -3.69 -6.25 7.45
C LEU A 51 -3.24 -7.28 8.50
N ALA A 52 -2.92 -8.49 8.08
CA ALA A 52 -2.46 -9.57 8.95
C ALA A 52 -1.10 -9.26 9.61
N VAL A 53 -0.29 -8.37 9.03
CA VAL A 53 0.95 -7.87 9.66
C VAL A 53 0.68 -6.60 10.48
N ALA A 54 -0.09 -5.66 9.95
CA ALA A 54 -0.35 -4.37 10.58
C ALA A 54 -1.16 -4.49 11.88
N VAL A 55 -2.15 -5.39 11.95
CA VAL A 55 -2.98 -5.57 13.14
C VAL A 55 -2.17 -6.14 14.32
N PRO A 56 -1.40 -7.24 14.19
CA PRO A 56 -0.52 -7.69 15.26
C PRO A 56 0.58 -6.70 15.62
N ALA A 57 1.15 -5.97 14.64
CA ALA A 57 2.15 -4.94 14.92
C ALA A 57 1.56 -3.79 15.74
N ALA A 58 0.36 -3.30 15.39
CA ALA A 58 -0.37 -2.30 16.16
C ALA A 58 -0.74 -2.81 17.56
N PHE A 59 -1.18 -4.07 17.66
CA PHE A 59 -1.46 -4.69 18.95
C PHE A 59 -0.20 -4.79 19.82
N GLY A 60 0.93 -5.22 19.24
CA GLY A 60 2.23 -5.26 19.91
C GLY A 60 2.72 -3.88 20.37
N ALA A 61 2.43 -2.85 19.60
CA ALA A 61 2.74 -1.48 19.96
C ALA A 61 1.89 -0.93 21.11
N THR A 62 0.77 -1.57 21.48
CA THR A 62 0.01 -1.19 22.69
C THR A 62 0.73 -1.53 23.99
N PHE A 63 1.77 -2.38 23.94
CA PHE A 63 2.63 -2.66 25.09
C PHE A 63 3.76 -1.62 25.27
N LEU A 64 3.88 -0.64 24.36
CA LEU A 64 4.83 0.46 24.49
C LEU A 64 4.32 1.51 25.48
N PRO A 65 5.21 2.20 26.21
CA PRO A 65 4.83 3.36 27.01
C PRO A 65 4.17 4.43 26.15
N ASP A 66 3.22 5.17 26.72
CA ASP A 66 2.52 6.26 26.02
C ASP A 66 3.49 7.34 25.50
N GLU A 67 4.65 7.50 26.13
CA GLU A 67 5.69 8.43 25.66
C GLU A 67 6.29 8.04 24.30
N VAL A 68 6.23 6.76 23.91
CA VAL A 68 6.84 6.23 22.68
C VAL A 68 5.86 6.29 21.50
N ILE A 69 4.54 6.30 21.75
CA ILE A 69 3.50 6.29 20.72
C ILE A 69 3.65 7.43 19.69
N PRO A 70 3.91 8.69 20.08
CA PRO A 70 4.09 9.78 19.11
C PRO A 70 5.27 9.56 18.15
N TYR A 71 6.31 8.85 18.60
CA TYR A 71 7.49 8.57 17.77
C TYR A 71 7.21 7.53 16.68
N LEU A 72 6.11 6.77 16.76
CA LEU A 72 5.68 5.89 15.67
C LEU A 72 5.36 6.69 14.40
N GLY A 73 4.98 7.97 14.51
CA GLY A 73 4.80 8.87 13.37
C GLY A 73 6.10 9.18 12.61
N LEU A 74 7.27 8.94 13.21
CA LEU A 74 8.56 9.06 12.52
C LEU A 74 8.82 7.89 11.59
N LEU A 75 8.18 6.73 11.83
CA LEU A 75 8.35 5.54 11.01
C LEU A 75 7.94 5.75 9.54
N PRO A 76 6.73 6.27 9.21
CA PRO A 76 6.37 6.55 7.82
C PRO A 76 7.26 7.62 7.19
N ILE A 77 7.69 8.64 7.96
CA ILE A 77 8.61 9.68 7.46
C ILE A 77 9.97 9.06 7.10
N ALA A 78 10.54 8.23 7.98
CA ALA A 78 11.81 7.58 7.76
C ALA A 78 11.76 6.63 6.54
N LEU A 79 10.68 5.87 6.38
CA LEU A 79 10.47 5.01 5.21
C LEU A 79 10.35 5.83 3.92
N GLY A 80 9.57 6.92 3.93
CA GLY A 80 9.43 7.82 2.77
C GLY A 80 10.75 8.48 2.36
N VAL A 81 11.53 8.98 3.32
CA VAL A 81 12.86 9.55 3.06
C VAL A 81 13.83 8.48 2.53
N LYS A 82 13.83 7.27 3.12
CA LYS A 82 14.69 6.17 2.66
C LYS A 82 14.36 5.79 1.22
N ALA A 83 13.08 5.66 0.87
CA ALA A 83 12.65 5.36 -0.49
C ALA A 83 13.07 6.46 -1.47
N ALA A 84 12.87 7.74 -1.11
CA ALA A 84 13.29 8.88 -1.92
C ALA A 84 14.81 8.89 -2.17
N VAL A 85 15.62 8.72 -1.12
CA VAL A 85 17.10 8.69 -1.22
C VAL A 85 17.57 7.49 -2.06
N GLN A 86 16.96 6.32 -1.89
CA GLN A 86 17.33 5.13 -2.67
C GLN A 86 17.03 5.31 -4.15
N SER A 87 15.88 5.91 -4.50
CA SER A 87 15.53 6.21 -5.90
C SER A 87 16.48 7.22 -6.55
N TRP A 88 16.95 8.23 -5.78
CA TRP A 88 17.91 9.19 -6.30
C TRP A 88 19.26 8.52 -6.57
N ARG A 89 19.76 7.72 -5.62
CA ARG A 89 21.04 7.02 -5.80
C ARG A 89 21.04 6.08 -7.01
N HIS A 90 19.96 5.33 -7.24
CA HIS A 90 19.86 4.45 -8.41
C HIS A 90 19.87 5.22 -9.73
N ARG A 91 19.19 6.38 -9.84
CA ARG A 91 19.29 7.20 -11.07
C ARG A 91 20.71 7.69 -11.35
N HIS A 92 21.44 8.08 -10.31
CA HIS A 92 22.78 8.64 -10.46
C HIS A 92 23.81 7.55 -10.84
N ASP A 93 23.68 6.34 -10.28
CA ASP A 93 24.54 5.20 -10.62
C ASP A 93 24.23 4.64 -12.04
N GLU A 94 22.99 4.78 -12.52
CA GLU A 94 22.58 4.40 -13.88
C GLU A 94 23.04 5.39 -14.96
N GLU A 95 23.08 6.69 -14.66
CA GLU A 95 23.62 7.72 -15.57
C GLU A 95 25.14 7.57 -15.77
N GLU A 96 25.90 7.11 -14.76
CA GLU A 96 27.33 6.78 -14.89
C GLU A 96 27.59 5.44 -15.60
N SER A 97 26.59 4.55 -15.66
CA SER A 97 26.71 3.20 -16.25
C SER A 97 26.07 3.08 -17.65
N ALA A 98 25.57 4.18 -18.22
CA ALA A 98 24.79 4.24 -19.47
C ALA A 98 25.59 4.02 -20.77
N GLU A 99 26.67 3.23 -20.74
CA GLU A 99 27.29 2.66 -21.95
C GLU A 99 26.83 1.22 -22.28
N GLY A 100 25.96 0.59 -21.49
CA GLY A 100 25.48 -0.76 -21.80
C GLY A 100 24.14 -1.11 -21.17
N GLY A 101 23.08 -1.11 -21.98
CA GLY A 101 21.70 -1.15 -21.51
C GLY A 101 21.26 -2.43 -20.78
N THR A 102 20.16 -2.29 -20.04
CA THR A 102 18.97 -3.15 -20.04
C THR A 102 17.91 -2.42 -19.21
N GLY A 103 16.62 -2.57 -19.57
CA GLY A 103 15.50 -1.91 -18.90
C GLY A 103 15.38 -2.23 -17.40
N PRO A 104 14.30 -1.75 -16.73
CA PRO A 104 14.20 -1.67 -15.28
C PRO A 104 14.66 -2.97 -14.60
N ARG A 105 15.73 -2.88 -13.79
CA ARG A 105 16.33 -4.06 -13.15
C ARG A 105 15.31 -4.67 -12.19
N VAL A 106 15.31 -6.00 -12.07
CA VAL A 106 14.42 -6.75 -11.15
C VAL A 106 14.43 -6.17 -9.72
N LEU A 107 15.57 -5.62 -9.29
CA LEU A 107 15.73 -4.92 -8.00
C LEU A 107 14.95 -3.61 -7.90
N GLU A 108 14.83 -2.85 -8.99
CA GLU A 108 14.08 -1.60 -9.06
C GLU A 108 12.57 -1.89 -8.97
N VAL A 109 12.10 -2.90 -9.72
CA VAL A 109 10.71 -3.40 -9.64
C VAL A 109 10.39 -3.96 -8.26
N ALA A 110 11.31 -4.72 -7.65
CA ALA A 110 11.15 -5.24 -6.30
C ALA A 110 11.15 -4.13 -5.24
N ALA A 111 11.99 -3.09 -5.40
CA ALA A 111 12.04 -1.95 -4.50
C ALA A 111 10.77 -1.10 -4.58
N VAL A 112 10.22 -0.87 -5.77
CA VAL A 112 8.92 -0.19 -5.97
C VAL A 112 7.78 -1.03 -5.40
N THR A 113 7.79 -2.35 -5.64
CA THR A 113 6.77 -3.28 -5.09
C THR A 113 6.81 -3.32 -3.56
N PHE A 114 8.01 -3.32 -2.97
CA PHE A 114 8.19 -3.29 -1.52
C PHE A 114 7.83 -1.91 -0.94
N ALA A 115 8.12 -0.82 -1.66
CA ALA A 115 7.72 0.53 -1.28
C ALA A 115 6.19 0.66 -1.23
N ASN A 116 5.48 0.19 -2.26
CA ASN A 116 3.99 0.20 -2.34
C ASN A 116 3.30 -0.74 -1.33
N GLY A 117 4.01 -1.76 -0.82
CA GLY A 117 3.48 -2.63 0.23
C GLY A 117 3.83 -2.17 1.65
N GLY A 118 4.97 -1.48 1.80
CA GLY A 118 5.58 -1.10 3.07
C GLY A 118 5.11 0.25 3.61
N ASP A 119 4.77 1.20 2.74
CA ASP A 119 4.13 2.47 3.10
C ASP A 119 2.75 2.25 3.75
N ASN A 120 1.97 1.29 3.25
CA ASN A 120 0.68 0.88 3.83
C ASN A 120 0.84 0.41 5.28
N ILE A 121 1.77 -0.50 5.55
CA ILE A 121 2.03 -1.00 6.93
C ILE A 121 2.57 0.13 7.81
N GLY A 122 3.53 0.90 7.30
CA GLY A 122 4.18 1.97 8.05
C GLY A 122 3.25 3.12 8.44
N VAL A 123 2.16 3.31 7.70
CA VAL A 123 1.11 4.30 7.98
C VAL A 123 -0.04 3.70 8.81
N TYR A 124 -0.42 2.44 8.59
CA TYR A 124 -1.51 1.80 9.33
C TYR A 124 -1.18 1.56 10.80
N VAL A 125 0.05 1.11 11.11
CA VAL A 125 0.43 0.74 12.48
C VAL A 125 0.31 1.93 13.46
N PRO A 126 0.90 3.11 13.19
CA PRO A 126 0.74 4.27 14.07
C PRO A 126 -0.73 4.70 14.19
N VAL A 127 -1.49 4.68 13.09
CA VAL A 127 -2.90 5.08 13.12
C VAL A 127 -3.74 4.11 13.96
N PHE A 128 -3.53 2.80 13.83
CA PHE A 128 -4.28 1.80 14.59
C PHE A 128 -4.00 1.89 16.09
N VAL A 129 -2.73 2.15 16.47
CA VAL A 129 -2.34 2.38 17.86
C VAL A 129 -3.07 3.61 18.42
N THR A 130 -3.03 4.73 17.70
CA THR A 130 -3.69 5.97 18.14
C THR A 130 -5.22 5.88 18.18
N ALA A 131 -5.82 5.06 17.32
CA ALA A 131 -7.27 4.85 17.25
C ALA A 131 -7.79 3.88 18.34
N GLY A 132 -6.89 3.13 18.99
CA GLY A 132 -7.23 2.08 19.94
C GLY A 132 -7.99 0.90 19.29
N ALA A 133 -8.29 -0.13 20.09
CA ALA A 133 -8.89 -1.38 19.58
C ALA A 133 -10.25 -1.18 18.87
N GLY A 134 -11.09 -0.30 19.42
CA GLY A 134 -12.39 0.03 18.83
C GLY A 134 -12.23 0.74 17.47
N GLY A 135 -11.37 1.74 17.40
CA GLY A 135 -11.10 2.46 16.15
C GLY A 135 -10.43 1.58 15.10
N MET A 136 -9.43 0.78 15.50
CA MET A 136 -8.76 -0.20 14.64
C MET A 136 -9.76 -1.16 13.99
N THR A 137 -10.74 -1.66 14.74
CA THR A 137 -11.80 -2.54 14.19
C THR A 137 -12.59 -1.85 13.07
N VAL A 138 -12.91 -0.56 13.24
CA VAL A 138 -13.60 0.22 12.21
C VAL A 138 -12.70 0.44 11.00
N TYR A 139 -11.42 0.77 11.19
CA TYR A 139 -10.47 0.89 10.07
C TYR A 139 -10.39 -0.41 9.26
N VAL A 140 -10.20 -1.56 9.93
CA VAL A 140 -10.14 -2.88 9.29
C VAL A 140 -11.42 -3.19 8.52
N ALA A 141 -12.58 -2.93 9.11
CA ALA A 141 -13.87 -3.15 8.46
C ALA A 141 -14.05 -2.27 7.20
N VAL A 142 -13.75 -0.97 7.31
CA VAL A 142 -13.84 -0.03 6.19
C VAL A 142 -12.87 -0.42 5.08
N PHE A 143 -11.63 -0.75 5.42
CA PHE A 143 -10.63 -1.19 4.44
C PHE A 143 -11.09 -2.45 3.72
N GLY A 144 -11.60 -3.46 4.45
CA GLY A 144 -12.12 -4.68 3.86
C GLY A 144 -13.28 -4.43 2.88
N VAL A 145 -14.20 -3.51 3.21
CA VAL A 145 -15.28 -3.10 2.32
C VAL A 145 -14.76 -2.39 1.08
N LEU A 146 -13.82 -1.45 1.23
CA LEU A 146 -13.25 -0.68 0.12
C LEU A 146 -12.51 -1.59 -0.87
N VAL A 147 -11.72 -2.55 -0.37
CA VAL A 147 -11.07 -3.55 -1.24
C VAL A 147 -12.11 -4.43 -1.96
N ALA A 148 -13.18 -4.85 -1.26
CA ALA A 148 -14.23 -5.65 -1.89
C ALA A 148 -14.96 -4.88 -3.00
N VAL A 149 -15.27 -3.59 -2.77
CA VAL A 149 -15.84 -2.70 -3.79
C VAL A 149 -14.88 -2.54 -4.97
N TRP A 150 -13.59 -2.39 -4.71
CA TRP A 150 -12.56 -2.25 -5.74
C TRP A 150 -12.46 -3.51 -6.63
N VAL A 151 -12.40 -4.68 -6.01
CA VAL A 151 -12.39 -5.97 -6.71
C VAL A 151 -13.66 -6.16 -7.53
N ALA A 152 -14.83 -5.80 -6.98
CA ALA A 152 -16.10 -5.88 -7.69
C ALA A 152 -16.13 -4.98 -8.93
N ALA A 153 -15.66 -3.73 -8.80
CA ALA A 153 -15.55 -2.78 -9.89
C ALA A 153 -14.60 -3.29 -10.99
N ALA A 154 -13.45 -3.85 -10.60
CA ALA A 154 -12.48 -4.43 -11.54
C ALA A 154 -13.03 -5.67 -12.26
N SER A 155 -13.85 -6.49 -11.60
CA SER A 155 -14.44 -7.71 -12.17
C SER A 155 -15.67 -7.46 -13.06
N SER A 156 -16.22 -6.24 -13.04
CA SER A 156 -17.38 -5.88 -13.85
C SER A 156 -16.92 -5.52 -15.28
N PRO A 157 -17.40 -6.21 -16.33
CA PRO A 157 -17.04 -5.85 -17.70
C PRO A 157 -17.47 -4.40 -17.99
N PRO A 158 -16.65 -3.60 -18.69
CA PRO A 158 -17.08 -2.28 -19.12
C PRO A 158 -18.36 -2.44 -19.93
N GLY A 159 -19.36 -1.61 -19.59
CA GLY A 159 -20.76 -1.77 -19.98
C GLY A 159 -20.98 -2.17 -21.43
N ARG A 160 -21.98 -3.06 -21.60
CA ARG A 160 -22.66 -3.28 -22.87
C ARG A 160 -23.39 -2.03 -23.32
#